data_AF-A0A402CWG4-F1
#
_entry.id   AF-A0A402CWG4-F1
#
_cell.length_a   1.000
_cell.length_b   1.000
_cell.length_c   1.000
_cell.angle_alpha   90.00
_cell.angle_beta   90.00
_cell.angle_gamma   90.00
#
_symmetry.space_group_name_H-M   'P 1'
#
loop_
_entity.id
_entity.type
_entity.pdbx_description
1 polymer ?
#
loop_
_entity_poly.entity_id
_entity_poly.type
_entity_poly.pdbx_seq_one_letter_code
_entity_poly.pdbx_strand_id
1 'polypeptide(L)'
;MTYLLLKFNAILWALILFSALITPLHAAPYATPDAPVASSIKKPSVTLVSSRMSGGHTLTLAVTASFPNFQLGDQRQIRFAFELNGTTFDYKTAPQLTIINLTGFDGVTVRKIIRIDLTNWDGKGSRVNRFEENIHTFVIFEAFTTSGGQKYSSGVTESQLVIPLPVVHIHGMCTDLDPDRVPHKLFDSLKQRFPSYKEDDGHSGDFFAHNMLTTNEYPTLVSFDYPSFKEPISYDGQSFGNWIQTELLPRTYAAKVNIVAHSMGGIIARDMITQFSGRFVNRLILVGSPSEGATAIAALRGSNWLPTQIIADTLIPNVHRTFLASIRRCMLEGDDENAREMCPTFPWYSNYPLGDRTIPSDYRNFFLEYLNAYGLDPGVYYYTIVASDGAAIPHLHQTTLDGLWGPKETFILQMGVPGLTGLASELGPGDGCVPLRSQLASDTNWPRGSGPGQLNNYDDVGSVYHTAYFNDARTNQDIGNIVGQGL
;
A
#
# COMPACT_ATOMS: atom_id res chain seq x y z
N MET A 1 -3.67 -24.32 -4.74
CA MET A 1 -2.47 -24.33 -5.61
C MET A 1 -2.56 -25.37 -6.75
N THR A 2 -3.15 -26.55 -6.54
CA THR A 2 -3.24 -27.63 -7.57
C THR A 2 -4.30 -27.39 -8.67
N TYR A 3 -5.30 -26.54 -8.42
CA TYR A 3 -6.38 -26.24 -9.39
C TYR A 3 -5.97 -25.23 -10.50
N LEU A 4 -4.96 -24.39 -10.26
CA LEU A 4 -4.47 -23.42 -11.25
C LEU A 4 -3.62 -24.10 -12.36
N LEU A 5 -2.86 -25.13 -11.99
CA LEU A 5 -2.01 -25.94 -12.89
C LEU A 5 -2.82 -26.79 -13.89
N LEU A 6 -4.04 -27.21 -13.52
CA LEU A 6 -4.88 -28.05 -14.38
C LEU A 6 -5.58 -27.26 -15.51
N LYS A 7 -5.92 -25.98 -15.28
CA LYS A 7 -6.49 -25.11 -16.33
C LYS A 7 -5.42 -24.56 -17.28
N PHE A 8 -4.20 -24.31 -16.79
CA PHE A 8 -3.06 -23.88 -17.60
C PHE A 8 -2.67 -24.90 -18.69
N ASN A 9 -2.81 -26.19 -18.40
CA ASN A 9 -2.55 -27.25 -19.38
C ASN A 9 -3.52 -27.18 -20.58
N ALA A 10 -4.80 -26.87 -20.39
CA ALA A 10 -5.77 -26.86 -21.48
C ALA A 10 -5.49 -25.78 -22.55
N ILE A 11 -4.92 -24.63 -22.14
CA ILE A 11 -4.57 -23.53 -23.05
C ILE A 11 -3.24 -23.81 -23.77
N LEU A 12 -2.27 -24.42 -23.07
CA LEU A 12 -0.98 -24.81 -23.64
C LEU A 12 -1.12 -25.96 -24.66
N TRP A 13 -1.99 -26.95 -24.39
CA TRP A 13 -2.24 -28.09 -25.29
C TRP A 13 -2.96 -27.70 -26.59
N ALA A 14 -3.75 -26.62 -26.59
CA ALA A 14 -4.40 -26.12 -27.80
C ALA A 14 -3.42 -25.49 -28.81
N LEU A 15 -2.20 -25.13 -28.39
CA LEU A 15 -1.18 -24.49 -29.23
C LEU A 15 -0.06 -25.45 -29.67
N ILE A 16 0.23 -26.52 -28.91
CA ILE A 16 1.33 -27.46 -29.21
C ILE A 16 0.96 -28.46 -30.34
N LEU A 17 -0.32 -28.79 -30.52
CA LEU A 17 -0.79 -29.84 -31.44
C LEU A 17 -0.68 -29.52 -32.96
N PHE A 18 -0.17 -28.35 -33.35
CA PHE A 18 -0.03 -27.97 -34.77
C PHE A 18 1.39 -28.12 -35.35
N SER A 19 2.38 -28.58 -34.57
CA SER A 19 3.80 -28.53 -34.95
C SER A 19 4.46 -29.89 -35.23
N ALA A 20 3.76 -31.01 -35.08
CA ALA A 20 4.34 -32.34 -35.22
C ALA A 20 3.54 -33.21 -36.21
N LEU A 21 3.69 -32.97 -37.51
CA LEU A 21 3.45 -33.94 -38.57
C LEU A 21 4.05 -33.37 -39.86
N ILE A 22 5.29 -33.80 -40.16
CA ILE A 22 5.86 -34.11 -41.48
C ILE A 22 7.38 -34.28 -41.24
N THR A 23 7.84 -35.52 -41.25
CA THR A 23 9.22 -35.87 -41.59
C THR A 23 9.17 -36.94 -42.66
N PRO A 24 9.87 -36.77 -43.79
CA PRO A 24 10.35 -37.90 -44.56
C PRO A 24 11.87 -38.08 -44.36
N LEU A 25 12.26 -39.34 -44.49
CA LEU A 25 13.59 -39.89 -44.28
C LEU A 25 14.69 -39.29 -45.17
N HIS A 26 15.90 -39.34 -44.60
CA HIS A 26 17.19 -39.00 -45.20
C HIS A 26 17.58 -39.90 -46.39
N ALA A 27 18.15 -39.28 -47.42
CA ALA A 27 19.23 -39.84 -48.24
C ALA A 27 20.23 -38.71 -48.55
N ALA A 28 21.53 -38.97 -48.41
CA ALA A 28 22.65 -38.06 -48.70
C ALA A 28 23.54 -38.64 -49.81
N PRO A 29 24.56 -37.92 -50.32
CA PRO A 29 24.51 -36.63 -50.98
C PRO A 29 25.15 -36.70 -52.38
N TYR A 30 24.75 -35.82 -53.32
CA TYR A 30 25.58 -35.46 -54.47
C TYR A 30 25.90 -33.98 -54.39
N ALA A 31 27.19 -33.65 -54.43
CA ALA A 31 27.70 -32.30 -54.38
C ALA A 31 27.29 -31.53 -55.65
N THR A 32 26.57 -30.42 -55.46
CA THR A 32 26.28 -29.42 -56.48
C THR A 32 26.80 -28.06 -56.03
N PRO A 33 27.20 -27.19 -56.98
CA PRO A 33 27.98 -25.98 -56.71
C PRO A 33 27.20 -24.98 -55.87
N ASP A 34 27.94 -24.23 -55.05
CA ASP A 34 27.53 -23.24 -54.06
C ASP A 34 26.14 -22.63 -54.31
N ALA A 35 25.14 -23.17 -53.59
CA ALA A 35 23.86 -22.52 -53.44
C ALA A 35 24.09 -21.14 -52.77
N PRO A 36 23.40 -20.08 -53.21
CA PRO A 36 23.46 -18.81 -52.51
C PRO A 36 23.09 -19.06 -51.05
N VAL A 37 23.95 -18.62 -50.12
CA VAL A 37 23.68 -18.67 -48.68
C VAL A 37 22.29 -18.11 -48.47
N ALA A 38 21.32 -18.99 -48.16
CA ALA A 38 19.96 -18.59 -47.89
C ALA A 38 20.03 -17.56 -46.76
N SER A 39 19.71 -16.31 -47.08
CA SER A 39 19.64 -15.26 -46.07
C SER A 39 18.69 -15.76 -44.99
N SER A 40 19.19 -15.96 -43.78
CA SER A 40 18.37 -16.48 -42.68
C SER A 40 17.21 -15.51 -42.45
N ILE A 41 16.00 -15.91 -42.80
CA ILE A 41 14.79 -15.11 -42.60
C ILE A 41 14.69 -14.78 -41.11
N LYS A 42 14.90 -13.51 -40.74
CA LYS A 42 14.78 -13.07 -39.35
C LYS A 42 13.32 -13.09 -38.90
N LYS A 43 12.98 -13.85 -37.87
CA LYS A 43 11.58 -13.92 -37.40
C LYS A 43 11.12 -12.57 -36.82
N PRO A 44 9.81 -12.28 -36.84
CA PRO A 44 9.25 -11.16 -36.08
C PRO A 44 9.60 -11.25 -34.59
N SER A 45 9.47 -10.14 -33.88
CA SER A 45 9.52 -10.12 -32.42
C SER A 45 8.45 -9.20 -31.85
N VAL A 46 8.02 -9.47 -30.62
CA VAL A 46 7.09 -8.61 -29.87
C VAL A 46 7.47 -8.61 -28.40
N THR A 47 7.41 -7.44 -27.79
CA THR A 47 7.75 -7.23 -26.38
C THR A 47 6.79 -6.21 -25.77
N LEU A 48 6.29 -6.51 -24.58
CA LEU A 48 5.59 -5.54 -23.74
C LEU A 48 6.61 -4.55 -23.17
N VAL A 49 6.43 -3.27 -23.46
CA VAL A 49 7.28 -2.18 -22.95
C VAL A 49 6.79 -1.71 -21.59
N SER A 50 5.48 -1.60 -21.43
CA SER A 50 4.87 -1.26 -20.14
C SER A 50 3.41 -1.67 -20.09
N SER A 51 2.94 -1.94 -18.87
CA SER A 51 1.53 -2.15 -18.55
C SER A 51 1.17 -1.33 -17.31
N ARG A 52 0.04 -0.63 -17.36
CA ARG A 52 -0.43 0.20 -16.23
C ARG A 52 -1.89 0.58 -16.36
N MET A 53 -2.50 0.92 -15.24
CA MET A 53 -3.74 1.71 -15.24
C MET A 53 -3.41 3.15 -15.67
N SER A 54 -4.05 3.62 -16.73
CA SER A 54 -3.87 4.97 -17.29
C SER A 54 -5.12 5.84 -17.09
N GLY A 55 -5.91 5.52 -16.07
CA GLY A 55 -7.25 6.04 -15.82
C GLY A 55 -7.93 5.17 -14.78
N GLY A 56 -9.00 5.66 -14.14
CA GLY A 56 -9.75 4.90 -13.14
C GLY A 56 -10.28 3.55 -13.67
N HIS A 57 -10.50 3.46 -14.98
CA HIS A 57 -11.15 2.31 -15.61
C HIS A 57 -10.40 1.76 -16.84
N THR A 58 -9.21 2.31 -17.16
CA THR A 58 -8.51 1.99 -18.42
C THR A 58 -7.17 1.33 -18.15
N LEU A 59 -7.01 0.08 -18.61
CA LEU A 59 -5.74 -0.61 -18.68
C LEU A 59 -5.03 -0.25 -19.99
N THR A 60 -3.78 0.22 -19.89
CA THR A 60 -2.93 0.51 -21.05
C THR A 60 -1.79 -0.49 -21.14
N LEU A 61 -1.64 -1.10 -22.32
CA LEU A 61 -0.50 -1.95 -22.69
C LEU A 61 0.28 -1.25 -23.81
N ALA A 62 1.56 -0.96 -23.59
CA ALA A 62 2.45 -0.43 -24.61
C ALA A 62 3.33 -1.56 -25.13
N VAL A 63 3.26 -1.84 -26.43
CA VAL A 63 3.99 -2.95 -27.05
C VAL A 63 4.89 -2.44 -28.17
N THR A 64 6.05 -3.08 -28.32
CA THR A 64 6.93 -2.89 -29.47
C THR A 64 6.99 -4.20 -30.24
N ALA A 65 6.81 -4.15 -31.55
CA ALA A 65 6.97 -5.30 -32.43
C ALA A 65 7.91 -4.96 -33.60
N SER A 66 8.73 -5.93 -34.01
CA SER A 66 9.66 -5.79 -35.13
C SER A 66 9.40 -6.85 -36.20
N PHE A 67 9.44 -6.43 -37.46
CA PHE A 67 9.15 -7.24 -38.65
C PHE A 67 10.30 -7.10 -39.66
N PRO A 68 11.47 -7.68 -39.38
CA PRO A 68 12.72 -7.37 -40.09
C PRO A 68 12.76 -7.75 -41.58
N ASN A 69 11.89 -8.65 -42.06
CA ASN A 69 11.81 -9.01 -43.49
C ASN A 69 10.53 -8.49 -44.16
N PHE A 70 9.91 -7.44 -43.60
CA PHE A 70 8.69 -6.85 -44.14
C PHE A 70 8.86 -6.36 -45.58
N GLN A 71 7.88 -6.68 -46.42
CA GLN A 71 7.68 -6.14 -47.77
C GLN A 71 6.35 -5.39 -47.88
N LEU A 72 6.31 -4.36 -48.72
CA LEU A 72 5.08 -3.59 -48.97
C LEU A 72 3.99 -4.51 -49.54
N GLY A 73 2.87 -4.65 -48.82
CA GLY A 73 1.77 -5.58 -49.16
C GLY A 73 1.64 -6.78 -48.22
N ASP A 74 2.63 -7.03 -47.35
CA ASP A 74 2.53 -8.07 -46.32
C ASP A 74 1.45 -7.73 -45.29
N GLN A 75 0.71 -8.76 -44.84
CA GLN A 75 -0.19 -8.64 -43.70
C GLN A 75 0.57 -8.81 -42.40
N ARG A 76 0.47 -7.82 -41.51
CA ARG A 76 1.15 -7.82 -40.22
C ARG A 76 0.16 -7.68 -39.08
N GLN A 77 0.31 -8.53 -38.06
CA GLN A 77 -0.59 -8.57 -36.91
C GLN A 77 0.20 -8.70 -35.61
N ILE A 78 -0.29 -8.05 -34.56
CA ILE A 78 0.04 -8.36 -33.18
C ILE A 78 -1.20 -8.96 -32.56
N ARG A 79 -1.06 -10.11 -31.91
CA ARG A 79 -2.11 -10.74 -31.12
C ARG A 79 -1.71 -10.75 -29.66
N PHE A 80 -2.68 -10.64 -28.78
CA PHE A 80 -2.44 -10.83 -27.36
C PHE A 80 -3.58 -11.57 -26.66
N ALA A 81 -3.26 -12.23 -25.55
CA ALA A 81 -4.24 -12.87 -24.69
C ALA A 81 -3.80 -12.82 -23.23
N PHE A 82 -4.76 -12.73 -22.31
CA PHE A 82 -4.53 -12.78 -20.87
C PHE A 82 -5.83 -13.03 -20.10
N GLU A 83 -5.70 -13.41 -18.84
CA GLU A 83 -6.82 -13.43 -17.89
C GLU A 83 -6.66 -12.29 -16.90
N LEU A 84 -7.74 -11.55 -16.66
CA LEU A 84 -7.79 -10.46 -15.69
C LEU A 84 -9.01 -10.63 -14.80
N ASN A 85 -8.76 -10.94 -13.53
CA ASN A 85 -9.77 -11.07 -12.48
C ASN A 85 -10.99 -11.93 -12.89
N GLY A 86 -10.72 -13.11 -13.46
CA GLY A 86 -11.73 -14.06 -13.94
C GLY A 86 -12.26 -13.79 -15.36
N THR A 87 -11.85 -12.71 -16.02
CA THR A 87 -12.23 -12.39 -17.40
C THR A 87 -11.12 -12.78 -18.38
N THR A 88 -11.44 -13.61 -19.37
CA THR A 88 -10.50 -14.02 -20.43
C THR A 88 -10.55 -13.10 -21.64
N PHE A 89 -9.41 -12.50 -21.96
CA PHE A 89 -9.16 -11.71 -23.14
C PHE A 89 -8.39 -12.57 -24.14
N ASP A 90 -9.01 -12.99 -25.23
CA ASP A 90 -8.30 -13.68 -26.32
C ASP A 90 -8.90 -13.37 -27.69
N TYR A 91 -8.29 -13.90 -28.74
CA TYR A 91 -8.72 -13.67 -30.13
C TYR A 91 -10.03 -14.37 -30.50
N LYS A 92 -10.55 -15.28 -29.66
CA LYS A 92 -11.84 -15.95 -29.85
C LYS A 92 -12.95 -15.20 -29.15
N THR A 93 -12.70 -14.70 -27.94
CA THR A 93 -13.68 -13.96 -27.12
C THR A 93 -13.74 -12.48 -27.47
N ALA A 94 -12.60 -11.91 -27.88
CA ALA A 94 -12.40 -10.47 -28.03
C ALA A 94 -11.56 -10.07 -29.27
N PRO A 95 -11.81 -10.62 -30.48
CA PRO A 95 -10.93 -10.40 -31.65
C PRO A 95 -10.71 -8.93 -32.00
N GLN A 96 -11.73 -8.09 -31.82
CA GLN A 96 -11.68 -6.65 -32.07
C GLN A 96 -10.72 -5.89 -31.15
N LEU A 97 -10.43 -6.45 -29.97
CA LEU A 97 -9.53 -5.88 -28.98
C LEU A 97 -8.13 -6.48 -29.08
N THR A 98 -8.06 -7.79 -29.29
CA THR A 98 -6.85 -8.60 -29.12
C THR A 98 -6.04 -8.79 -30.41
N ILE A 99 -6.58 -8.41 -31.57
CA ILE A 99 -5.87 -8.46 -32.85
C ILE A 99 -5.63 -7.04 -33.36
N ILE A 100 -4.36 -6.66 -33.45
CA ILE A 100 -3.93 -5.36 -33.96
C ILE A 100 -3.35 -5.55 -35.36
N ASN A 101 -4.10 -5.12 -36.36
CA ASN A 101 -3.62 -5.09 -37.74
C ASN A 101 -2.68 -3.89 -37.95
N LEU A 102 -1.52 -4.13 -38.55
CA LEU A 102 -0.53 -3.10 -38.90
C LEU A 102 -0.55 -2.85 -40.41
N THR A 103 -0.32 -1.61 -40.80
CA THR A 103 -0.39 -1.13 -42.19
C THR A 103 0.99 -0.89 -42.79
N GLY A 104 1.12 -0.67 -44.10
CA GLY A 104 2.44 -0.50 -44.76
C GLY A 104 3.27 0.70 -44.27
N PHE A 105 2.63 1.72 -43.69
CA PHE A 105 3.29 2.95 -43.21
C PHE A 105 3.95 2.82 -41.84
N ASP A 106 3.70 1.72 -41.15
CA ASP A 106 4.11 1.50 -39.77
C ASP A 106 5.63 1.19 -39.62
N GLY A 107 6.38 1.05 -40.73
CA GLY A 107 7.83 0.80 -40.71
C GLY A 107 8.20 -0.61 -40.20
N VAL A 108 9.49 -0.92 -40.11
CA VAL A 108 9.98 -2.26 -39.69
C VAL A 108 9.74 -2.54 -38.21
N THR A 109 9.87 -1.53 -37.36
CA THR A 109 9.63 -1.62 -35.92
C THR A 109 8.53 -0.64 -35.55
N VAL A 110 7.50 -1.14 -34.87
CA VAL A 110 6.33 -0.38 -34.45
C VAL A 110 6.20 -0.37 -32.94
N ARG A 111 5.76 0.77 -32.43
CA ARG A 111 5.21 0.88 -31.08
C ARG A 111 3.70 1.06 -31.17
N LYS A 112 2.93 0.25 -30.45
CA LYS A 112 1.47 0.36 -30.36
C LYS A 112 1.04 0.52 -28.90
N ILE A 113 0.02 1.33 -28.68
CA ILE A 113 -0.61 1.56 -27.39
C ILE A 113 -2.01 0.98 -27.47
N ILE A 114 -2.27 -0.01 -26.62
CA ILE A 114 -3.55 -0.71 -26.51
C ILE A 114 -4.23 -0.16 -25.26
N ARG A 115 -5.47 0.31 -25.40
CA ARG A 115 -6.28 0.80 -24.28
C ARG A 115 -7.50 -0.09 -24.15
N ILE A 116 -7.72 -0.62 -22.95
CA ILE A 116 -8.80 -1.52 -22.61
C ILE A 116 -9.65 -0.83 -21.54
N ASP A 117 -10.89 -0.49 -21.88
CA ASP A 117 -11.89 -0.03 -20.91
C ASP A 117 -12.43 -1.24 -20.16
N LEU A 118 -12.11 -1.35 -18.89
CA LEU A 118 -12.50 -2.50 -18.06
C LEU A 118 -14.01 -2.52 -17.77
N THR A 119 -14.72 -1.41 -17.93
CA THR A 119 -16.17 -1.31 -17.74
C THR A 119 -17.00 -1.72 -18.96
N ASN A 120 -16.35 -1.86 -20.12
CA ASN A 120 -16.98 -2.21 -21.38
C ASN A 120 -15.97 -2.83 -22.35
N TRP A 121 -15.29 -3.89 -21.91
CA TRP A 121 -14.09 -4.35 -22.60
C TRP A 121 -14.38 -4.94 -23.99
N ASP A 122 -15.59 -5.45 -24.22
CA ASP A 122 -16.04 -6.04 -25.48
C ASP A 122 -16.88 -5.07 -26.34
N GLY A 123 -17.17 -3.87 -25.84
CA GLY A 123 -18.07 -2.92 -26.49
C GLY A 123 -19.57 -3.25 -26.36
N LYS A 124 -19.94 -4.29 -25.59
CA LYS A 124 -21.32 -4.77 -25.41
C LYS A 124 -21.83 -4.62 -23.98
N GLY A 125 -21.07 -3.94 -23.12
CA GLY A 125 -21.39 -3.70 -21.71
C GLY A 125 -20.80 -4.73 -20.75
N SER A 126 -19.97 -5.66 -21.21
CA SER A 126 -19.31 -6.62 -20.33
C SER A 126 -18.24 -5.94 -19.46
N ARG A 127 -18.23 -6.27 -18.17
CA ARG A 127 -17.35 -5.67 -17.15
C ARG A 127 -16.36 -6.69 -16.61
N VAL A 128 -15.13 -6.24 -16.37
CA VAL A 128 -14.19 -6.98 -15.52
C VAL A 128 -14.55 -6.73 -14.06
N ASN A 129 -14.47 -7.75 -13.21
CA ASN A 129 -14.67 -7.55 -11.77
C ASN A 129 -13.62 -6.56 -11.22
N ARG A 130 -14.03 -5.71 -10.28
CA ARG A 130 -13.11 -4.78 -9.61
C ARG A 130 -12.11 -5.55 -8.74
N PHE A 131 -10.93 -4.97 -8.52
CA PHE A 131 -9.81 -5.69 -7.89
C PHE A 131 -9.93 -5.70 -6.37
N GLU A 132 -10.17 -6.87 -5.78
CA GLU A 132 -10.18 -7.05 -4.31
C GLU A 132 -8.79 -7.34 -3.74
N GLU A 133 -7.87 -7.77 -4.60
CA GLU A 133 -6.47 -8.08 -4.30
C GLU A 133 -5.55 -7.51 -5.39
N ASN A 134 -4.24 -7.55 -5.15
CA ASN A 134 -3.28 -7.19 -6.19
C ASN A 134 -3.42 -8.14 -7.38
N ILE A 135 -3.38 -7.60 -8.60
CA ILE A 135 -3.39 -8.42 -9.80
C ILE A 135 -1.95 -8.75 -10.19
N HIS A 136 -1.66 -10.04 -10.30
CA HIS A 136 -0.49 -10.56 -10.99
C HIS A 136 -0.96 -11.60 -12.01
N THR A 137 -0.75 -11.29 -13.29
CA THR A 137 -1.08 -12.16 -14.41
C THR A 137 -0.05 -12.02 -15.50
N PHE A 138 -0.17 -12.84 -16.55
CA PHE A 138 0.71 -12.81 -17.70
C PHE A 138 -0.06 -12.42 -18.95
N VAL A 139 0.53 -11.51 -19.72
CA VAL A 139 0.06 -11.17 -21.05
C VAL A 139 0.92 -11.91 -22.06
N ILE A 140 0.25 -12.69 -22.86
CA ILE A 140 0.83 -13.48 -23.93
C ILE A 140 0.73 -12.67 -25.21
N PHE A 141 1.84 -12.47 -25.91
CA PHE A 141 1.91 -11.78 -27.19
C PHE A 141 2.44 -12.69 -28.29
N GLU A 142 1.93 -12.47 -29.51
CA GLU A 142 2.48 -13.09 -30.71
C GLU A 142 2.40 -12.09 -31.89
N ALA A 143 3.51 -11.88 -32.58
CA ALA A 143 3.57 -11.08 -33.80
C ALA A 143 3.68 -11.99 -35.02
N PHE A 144 2.90 -11.67 -36.06
CA PHE A 144 2.85 -12.41 -37.30
C PHE A 144 3.05 -11.51 -38.50
N THR A 145 3.75 -12.03 -39.50
CA THR A 145 3.74 -11.48 -40.85
C THR A 145 3.45 -12.58 -41.86
N THR A 146 2.61 -12.30 -42.85
CA THR A 146 2.40 -13.18 -44.01
C THR A 146 3.02 -12.51 -45.22
N SER A 147 4.06 -13.13 -45.77
CA SER A 147 4.78 -12.66 -46.96
C SER A 147 4.93 -13.78 -47.97
N GLY A 148 4.61 -13.52 -49.24
CA GLY A 148 4.66 -14.52 -50.31
C GLY A 148 3.79 -15.76 -50.06
N GLY A 149 2.70 -15.63 -49.29
CA GLY A 149 1.83 -16.74 -48.89
C GLY A 149 2.35 -17.58 -47.71
N GLN A 150 3.55 -17.29 -47.19
CA GLN A 150 4.13 -17.96 -46.03
C GLN A 150 3.95 -17.11 -44.76
N LYS A 151 3.56 -17.76 -43.68
CA LYS A 151 3.35 -17.12 -42.36
C LYS A 151 4.61 -17.28 -41.50
N TYR A 152 5.10 -16.16 -40.99
CA TYR A 152 6.21 -16.10 -40.03
C TYR A 152 5.69 -15.59 -38.70
N SER A 153 6.02 -16.28 -37.61
CA SER A 153 5.64 -15.92 -36.24
C SER A 153 6.88 -15.59 -35.42
N SER A 154 6.74 -14.65 -34.47
CA SER A 154 7.71 -14.45 -33.39
C SER A 154 7.83 -15.65 -32.44
N GLY A 155 6.86 -16.57 -32.49
CA GLY A 155 6.57 -17.42 -31.35
C GLY A 155 5.83 -16.63 -30.27
N VAL A 156 5.47 -17.34 -29.21
CA VAL A 156 4.73 -16.78 -28.09
C VAL A 156 5.71 -16.14 -27.10
N THR A 157 5.51 -14.86 -26.79
CA THR A 157 6.25 -14.14 -25.74
C THR A 157 5.32 -13.91 -24.56
N GLU A 158 5.80 -14.19 -23.35
CA GLU A 158 5.07 -13.93 -22.11
C GLU A 158 5.63 -12.68 -21.41
N SER A 159 4.76 -11.86 -20.83
CA SER A 159 5.16 -10.66 -20.08
C SER A 159 4.26 -10.45 -18.87
N GLN A 160 4.86 -10.10 -17.74
CA GLN A 160 4.11 -9.89 -16.50
C GLN A 160 3.24 -8.62 -16.58
N LEU A 161 2.04 -8.72 -16.04
CA LEU A 161 1.12 -7.63 -15.77
C LEU A 161 0.85 -7.60 -14.27
N VAL A 162 1.30 -6.52 -13.64
CA VAL A 162 1.11 -6.26 -12.21
C VAL A 162 0.27 -5.00 -12.05
N ILE A 163 -0.84 -5.11 -11.31
CA ILE A 163 -1.69 -3.97 -10.94
C ILE A 163 -1.89 -4.03 -9.42
N PRO A 164 -1.17 -3.20 -8.65
CA PRO A 164 -1.33 -3.20 -7.20
C PRO A 164 -2.62 -2.50 -6.79
N LEU A 165 -3.15 -2.88 -5.63
CA LEU A 165 -4.19 -2.10 -4.97
C LEU A 165 -3.64 -0.76 -4.47
N PRO A 166 -4.50 0.27 -4.34
CA PRO A 166 -4.16 1.49 -3.65
C PRO A 166 -3.72 1.21 -2.21
N VAL A 167 -2.70 1.92 -1.77
CA VAL A 167 -2.23 1.99 -0.38
C VAL A 167 -2.64 3.34 0.17
N VAL A 168 -3.36 3.30 1.29
CA VAL A 168 -3.82 4.48 2.01
C VAL A 168 -3.03 4.58 3.30
N HIS A 169 -2.28 5.66 3.45
CA HIS A 169 -1.67 6.03 4.70
C HIS A 169 -2.69 6.79 5.57
N ILE A 170 -2.74 6.48 6.86
CA ILE A 170 -3.42 7.28 7.86
C ILE A 170 -2.45 7.60 8.99
N HIS A 171 -2.29 8.90 9.25
CA HIS A 171 -1.24 9.40 10.12
C HIS A 171 -1.60 9.26 11.62
N GLY A 172 -0.61 9.51 12.48
CA GLY A 172 -0.79 9.58 13.92
C GLY A 172 -1.26 10.94 14.42
N MET A 173 -1.50 11.05 15.73
CA MET A 173 -1.81 12.32 16.38
C MET A 173 -0.69 13.35 16.14
N CYS A 174 -1.05 14.62 15.99
CA CYS A 174 -0.19 15.77 15.66
C CYS A 174 0.40 15.81 14.23
N THR A 175 0.32 14.76 13.42
CA THR A 175 0.93 14.77 12.08
C THR A 175 0.21 15.70 11.12
N ASP A 176 -1.10 15.93 11.29
CA ASP A 176 -1.91 16.92 10.58
C ASP A 176 -1.44 18.37 10.79
N LEU A 177 -0.61 18.61 11.81
CA LEU A 177 -0.05 19.92 12.12
C LEU A 177 1.25 20.21 11.37
N ASP A 178 1.83 19.19 10.74
CA ASP A 178 2.98 19.33 9.87
C ASP A 178 2.50 19.70 8.45
N PRO A 179 3.02 20.78 7.84
CA PRO A 179 2.78 21.07 6.43
C PRO A 179 3.12 19.89 5.50
N ASP A 180 4.13 19.09 5.85
CA ASP A 180 4.51 17.86 5.14
C ASP A 180 4.15 16.61 5.96
N ARG A 181 2.88 16.24 5.88
CA ARG A 181 2.28 15.08 6.57
C ARG A 181 2.37 13.77 5.79
N VAL A 182 2.89 13.81 4.55
CA VAL A 182 2.95 12.64 3.67
C VAL A 182 4.19 11.81 4.01
N PRO A 183 4.09 10.48 4.16
CA PRO A 183 5.24 9.65 4.53
C PRO A 183 6.11 9.36 3.28
N HIS A 184 6.74 10.40 2.73
CA HIS A 184 7.43 10.34 1.43
C HIS A 184 8.47 9.21 1.35
N LYS A 185 9.21 8.92 2.43
CA LYS A 185 10.19 7.80 2.44
C LYS A 185 9.55 6.43 2.31
N LEU A 186 8.38 6.21 2.93
CA LEU A 186 7.60 4.99 2.74
C LEU A 186 7.14 4.91 1.29
N PHE A 187 6.57 6.00 0.76
CA PHE A 187 6.07 6.03 -0.60
C PHE A 187 7.18 5.82 -1.64
N ASP A 188 8.36 6.39 -1.43
CA ASP A 188 9.54 6.15 -2.25
C ASP A 188 9.99 4.68 -2.21
N SER A 189 10.03 4.06 -1.03
CA SER A 189 10.32 2.63 -0.90
C SER A 189 9.32 1.77 -1.67
N LEU A 190 8.02 2.08 -1.57
CA LEU A 190 6.97 1.39 -2.31
C LEU A 190 7.09 1.59 -3.82
N LYS A 191 7.40 2.80 -4.31
CA LYS A 191 7.63 3.10 -5.73
C LYS A 191 8.87 2.37 -6.27
N GLN A 192 9.94 2.25 -5.49
CA GLN A 192 11.13 1.48 -5.88
C GLN A 192 10.81 0.01 -6.07
N ARG A 193 9.97 -0.57 -5.21
CA ARG A 193 9.55 -1.97 -5.29
C ARG A 193 8.48 -2.22 -6.34
N PHE A 194 7.52 -1.30 -6.48
CA PHE A 194 6.39 -1.38 -7.38
C PHE A 194 6.31 -0.11 -8.24
N PRO A 195 7.05 -0.04 -9.36
CA PRO A 195 7.15 1.18 -10.19
C PRO A 195 5.83 1.66 -10.81
N SER A 196 4.78 0.84 -10.76
CA SER A 196 3.43 1.22 -11.17
C SER A 196 2.73 2.16 -10.18
N TYR A 197 3.23 2.28 -8.95
CA TYR A 197 2.67 3.18 -7.95
C TYR A 197 2.85 4.65 -8.33
N LYS A 198 1.77 5.40 -8.10
CA LYS A 198 1.64 6.84 -8.23
C LYS A 198 1.08 7.44 -6.95
N GLU A 199 1.79 8.44 -6.48
CA GLU A 199 1.47 9.26 -5.32
C GLU A 199 0.52 10.39 -5.72
N ASP A 200 -0.49 10.66 -4.90
CA ASP A 200 -1.32 11.88 -4.94
C ASP A 200 -1.30 12.47 -3.54
N ASP A 201 -0.63 13.62 -3.42
CA ASP A 201 -0.45 14.32 -2.15
C ASP A 201 -1.78 14.89 -1.60
N GLY A 202 -2.82 14.92 -2.45
CA GLY A 202 -4.09 15.56 -2.15
C GLY A 202 -3.95 17.07 -1.99
N HIS A 203 -5.04 17.70 -1.57
CA HIS A 203 -5.05 19.07 -1.11
C HIS A 203 -5.87 19.18 0.18
N SER A 204 -5.19 19.62 1.23
CA SER A 204 -5.82 20.16 2.42
C SER A 204 -6.14 21.63 2.13
N GLY A 205 -7.40 21.94 1.80
CA GLY A 205 -7.85 23.33 1.58
C GLY A 205 -7.70 24.21 2.82
N ASP A 206 -7.54 23.60 4.00
CA ASP A 206 -7.20 24.21 5.28
C ASP A 206 -6.55 23.14 6.18
N PHE A 207 -5.75 23.55 7.19
CA PHE A 207 -5.17 22.68 8.24
C PHE A 207 -6.20 21.85 9.04
N PHE A 208 -7.49 22.06 8.78
CA PHE A 208 -8.60 21.51 9.55
C PHE A 208 -9.62 20.75 8.69
N ALA A 209 -9.35 20.57 7.40
CA ALA A 209 -10.22 19.85 6.48
C ALA A 209 -9.66 18.44 6.22
N HIS A 210 -10.56 17.47 6.09
CA HIS A 210 -10.21 16.15 5.58
C HIS A 210 -9.61 16.26 4.17
N ASN A 211 -8.60 15.43 3.86
CA ASN A 211 -7.89 15.51 2.57
C ASN A 211 -8.84 15.34 1.39
N MET A 212 -8.74 16.22 0.39
CA MET A 212 -9.43 16.06 -0.89
C MET A 212 -8.43 15.59 -1.95
N LEU A 213 -8.76 14.52 -2.68
CA LEU A 213 -7.87 14.00 -3.74
C LEU A 213 -7.76 14.98 -4.91
N THR A 214 -6.54 15.38 -5.25
CA THR A 214 -6.37 16.54 -6.13
C THR A 214 -6.46 16.27 -7.62
N THR A 215 -5.72 15.32 -8.20
CA THR A 215 -5.57 15.38 -9.68
C THR A 215 -5.16 14.10 -10.41
N ASN A 216 -4.73 13.02 -9.76
CA ASN A 216 -4.14 11.90 -10.49
C ASN A 216 -5.15 10.87 -11.02
N GLU A 217 -4.94 10.44 -12.26
CA GLU A 217 -5.63 9.29 -12.85
C GLU A 217 -5.10 7.99 -12.23
N TYR A 218 -5.97 7.33 -11.44
CA TYR A 218 -5.68 6.11 -10.67
C TYR A 218 -4.60 6.34 -9.58
N PRO A 219 -4.91 7.10 -8.51
CA PRO A 219 -3.98 7.29 -7.41
C PRO A 219 -3.83 5.97 -6.63
N THR A 220 -2.60 5.66 -6.22
CA THR A 220 -2.30 4.38 -5.58
C THR A 220 -1.48 4.49 -4.31
N LEU A 221 -0.86 5.65 -4.05
CA LEU A 221 -0.28 5.99 -2.76
C LEU A 221 -0.92 7.32 -2.36
N VAL A 222 -1.68 7.32 -1.28
CA VAL A 222 -2.46 8.48 -0.82
C VAL A 222 -2.42 8.55 0.70
N SER A 223 -2.52 9.75 1.26
CA SER A 223 -2.69 9.95 2.69
C SER A 223 -4.09 10.49 2.98
N PHE A 224 -4.78 9.89 3.94
CA PHE A 224 -6.00 10.45 4.50
C PHE A 224 -5.63 11.33 5.70
N ASP A 225 -6.11 12.58 5.66
CA ASP A 225 -5.88 13.55 6.71
C ASP A 225 -7.14 13.77 7.52
N TYR A 226 -6.95 13.97 8.83
CA TYR A 226 -8.00 14.22 9.79
C TYR A 226 -7.48 15.14 10.90
N PRO A 227 -8.35 15.96 11.51
CA PRO A 227 -7.95 16.89 12.56
C PRO A 227 -7.76 16.16 13.90
N SER A 228 -6.54 15.72 14.19
CA SER A 228 -6.26 14.75 15.27
C SER A 228 -6.55 15.22 16.71
N PHE A 229 -6.84 16.51 16.88
CA PHE A 229 -7.18 17.14 18.17
C PHE A 229 -8.62 17.65 18.28
N LYS A 230 -9.45 17.54 17.23
CA LYS A 230 -10.75 18.24 17.19
C LYS A 230 -11.95 17.34 17.14
N GLU A 231 -11.80 16.13 16.63
CA GLU A 231 -12.90 15.19 16.43
C GLU A 231 -12.64 13.91 17.24
N PRO A 232 -13.69 13.23 17.71
CA PRO A 232 -13.57 11.88 18.24
C PRO A 232 -13.08 10.90 17.16
N ILE A 233 -12.31 9.89 17.57
CA ILE A 233 -11.80 8.83 16.69
C ILE A 233 -12.93 8.11 15.94
N SER A 234 -14.09 7.95 16.58
CA SER A 234 -15.27 7.34 15.95
C SER A 234 -15.83 8.17 14.78
N TYR A 235 -15.75 9.49 14.86
CA TYR A 235 -16.13 10.39 13.78
C TYR A 235 -15.10 10.33 12.64
N ASP A 236 -13.81 10.37 12.97
CA ASP A 236 -12.74 10.25 11.98
C ASP A 236 -12.80 8.90 11.25
N GLY A 237 -13.14 7.81 11.95
CA GLY A 237 -13.33 6.48 11.36
C GLY A 237 -14.47 6.45 10.34
N GLN A 238 -15.58 7.12 10.67
CA GLN A 238 -16.71 7.26 9.75
C GLN A 238 -16.32 8.09 8.51
N SER A 239 -15.68 9.24 8.72
CA SER A 239 -15.20 10.14 7.66
C SER A 239 -14.21 9.43 6.75
N PHE A 240 -13.30 8.65 7.31
CA PHE A 240 -12.33 7.86 6.56
C PHE A 240 -13.00 6.83 5.65
N GLY A 241 -13.97 6.06 6.17
CA GLY A 241 -14.69 5.07 5.38
C GLY A 241 -15.52 5.69 4.26
N ASN A 242 -16.18 6.82 4.54
CA ASN A 242 -16.90 7.60 3.55
C ASN A 242 -15.97 8.10 2.43
N TRP A 243 -14.81 8.66 2.79
CA TRP A 243 -13.82 9.14 1.82
C TRP A 243 -13.29 8.02 0.91
N ILE A 244 -12.99 6.83 1.45
CA ILE A 244 -12.61 5.67 0.64
C ILE A 244 -13.72 5.36 -0.38
N GLN A 245 -14.97 5.33 0.08
CA GLN A 245 -16.13 4.95 -0.73
C GLN A 245 -16.46 5.97 -1.82
N THR A 246 -16.44 7.26 -1.50
CA THR A 246 -16.97 8.33 -2.36
C THR A 246 -15.90 9.03 -3.19
N GLU A 247 -14.64 9.03 -2.76
CA GLU A 247 -13.55 9.74 -3.44
C GLU A 247 -12.52 8.79 -4.03
N LEU A 248 -11.91 7.92 -3.22
CA LEU A 248 -10.77 7.12 -3.65
C LEU A 248 -11.17 5.98 -4.59
N LEU A 249 -12.06 5.09 -4.14
CA LEU A 249 -12.44 3.93 -4.93
C LEU A 249 -13.05 4.33 -6.29
N PRO A 250 -13.92 5.35 -6.42
CA PRO A 250 -14.45 5.76 -7.74
C PRO A 250 -13.39 6.24 -8.74
N ARG A 251 -12.22 6.70 -8.26
CA ARG A 251 -11.09 7.12 -9.11
C ARG A 251 -10.16 5.97 -9.50
N THR A 252 -10.41 4.77 -9.01
CA THR A 252 -9.65 3.55 -9.29
C THR A 252 -10.58 2.41 -9.75
N TYR A 253 -9.98 1.31 -10.20
CA TYR A 253 -10.70 0.07 -10.53
C TYR A 253 -10.65 -0.96 -9.40
N ALA A 254 -9.95 -0.62 -8.31
CA ALA A 254 -9.88 -1.46 -7.11
C ALA A 254 -11.24 -1.49 -6.41
N ALA A 255 -11.62 -2.61 -5.82
CA ALA A 255 -12.76 -2.74 -4.90
C ALA A 255 -12.35 -2.52 -3.44
N LYS A 256 -11.07 -2.78 -3.14
CA LYS A 256 -10.48 -2.67 -1.81
C LYS A 256 -9.16 -1.92 -1.83
N VAL A 257 -8.71 -1.48 -0.66
CA VAL A 257 -7.41 -0.83 -0.44
C VAL A 257 -6.57 -1.60 0.58
N ASN A 258 -5.26 -1.39 0.54
CA ASN A 258 -4.38 -1.69 1.67
C ASN A 258 -4.23 -0.43 2.52
N ILE A 259 -4.26 -0.54 3.84
CA ILE A 259 -4.10 0.59 4.76
C ILE A 259 -2.79 0.42 5.52
N VAL A 260 -1.99 1.49 5.57
CA VAL A 260 -0.84 1.63 6.46
C VAL A 260 -1.19 2.69 7.49
N ALA A 261 -1.39 2.27 8.74
CA ALA A 261 -1.93 3.10 9.77
C ALA A 261 -0.93 3.30 10.90
N HIS A 262 -0.55 4.55 11.15
CA HIS A 262 0.41 4.90 12.19
C HIS A 262 -0.29 5.41 13.44
N SER A 263 0.14 4.94 14.61
CA SER A 263 -0.33 5.47 15.90
C SER A 263 -1.88 5.52 15.99
N MET A 264 -2.46 6.68 16.34
CA MET A 264 -3.92 6.96 16.37
C MET A 264 -4.64 6.54 15.09
N GLY A 265 -4.01 6.71 13.92
CA GLY A 265 -4.55 6.26 12.64
C GLY A 265 -4.89 4.76 12.62
N GLY A 266 -4.18 3.95 13.39
CA GLY A 266 -4.49 2.52 13.55
C GLY A 266 -5.82 2.27 14.27
N ILE A 267 -6.17 3.11 15.23
CA ILE A 267 -7.47 3.03 15.93
C ILE A 267 -8.57 3.51 14.99
N ILE A 268 -8.37 4.64 14.29
CA ILE A 268 -9.32 5.16 13.30
C ILE A 268 -9.61 4.13 12.21
N ALA A 269 -8.57 3.48 11.66
CA ALA A 269 -8.74 2.47 10.62
C ALA A 269 -9.51 1.24 11.12
N ARG A 270 -9.28 0.81 12.37
CA ARG A 270 -10.02 -0.29 12.99
C ARG A 270 -11.48 0.06 13.25
N ASP A 271 -11.73 1.27 13.71
CA ASP A 271 -13.09 1.78 13.92
C ASP A 271 -13.85 1.87 12.58
N MET A 272 -13.22 2.43 11.54
CA MET A 272 -13.76 2.42 10.18
C MET A 272 -14.09 1.00 9.71
N ILE A 273 -13.19 0.04 9.89
CA ILE A 273 -13.46 -1.36 9.51
C ILE A 273 -14.68 -1.91 10.26
N THR A 274 -14.83 -1.59 11.55
CA THR A 274 -15.98 -1.98 12.37
C THR A 274 -17.29 -1.39 11.83
N GLN A 275 -17.30 -0.09 11.52
CA GLN A 275 -18.48 0.61 10.99
C GLN A 275 -18.88 0.15 9.59
N PHE A 276 -17.90 -0.20 8.74
CA PHE A 276 -18.12 -0.57 7.34
C PHE A 276 -18.00 -2.09 7.06
N SER A 277 -17.83 -2.92 8.10
CA SER A 277 -17.68 -4.38 8.01
C SER A 277 -16.57 -4.83 7.05
N GLY A 278 -15.41 -4.15 7.12
CA GLY A 278 -14.21 -4.50 6.33
C GLY A 278 -14.36 -4.41 4.81
N ARG A 279 -15.51 -3.97 4.28
CA ARG A 279 -15.88 -4.16 2.87
C ARG A 279 -14.93 -3.50 1.86
N PHE A 280 -14.23 -2.44 2.29
CA PHE A 280 -13.30 -1.68 1.46
C PHE A 280 -11.83 -2.00 1.73
N VAL A 281 -11.54 -2.92 2.66
CA VAL A 281 -10.17 -3.15 3.13
C VAL A 281 -9.74 -4.57 2.77
N ASN A 282 -8.56 -4.67 2.18
CA ASN A 282 -7.88 -5.94 1.95
C ASN A 282 -6.90 -6.21 3.10
N ARG A 283 -6.03 -5.25 3.40
CA ARG A 283 -5.03 -5.36 4.48
C ARG A 283 -5.03 -4.11 5.35
N LEU A 284 -4.90 -4.28 6.66
CA LEU A 284 -4.56 -3.22 7.60
C LEU A 284 -3.20 -3.52 8.23
N ILE A 285 -2.26 -2.59 8.09
CA ILE A 285 -0.92 -2.63 8.66
C ILE A 285 -0.86 -1.60 9.77
N LEU A 286 -0.87 -2.07 11.01
CA LEU A 286 -0.73 -1.26 12.22
C LEU A 286 0.75 -1.00 12.46
N VAL A 287 1.16 0.26 12.49
CA VAL A 287 2.56 0.67 12.67
C VAL A 287 2.65 1.46 13.96
N GLY A 288 3.27 0.88 15.00
CA GLY A 288 3.32 1.46 16.34
C GLY A 288 1.95 1.84 16.91
N SER A 289 0.86 1.21 16.45
CA SER A 289 -0.50 1.61 16.81
C SER A 289 -0.82 1.20 18.26
N PRO A 290 -1.36 2.10 19.09
CA PRO A 290 -1.73 1.81 20.47
C PRO A 290 -3.05 1.03 20.53
N SER A 291 -3.03 -0.23 20.10
CA SER A 291 -4.22 -1.08 20.03
C SER A 291 -4.91 -1.27 21.39
N GLU A 292 -4.18 -1.09 22.48
CA GLU A 292 -4.69 -1.15 23.85
C GLU A 292 -4.50 0.18 24.61
N GLY A 293 -4.19 1.25 23.87
CA GLY A 293 -3.97 2.60 24.35
C GLY A 293 -2.50 2.91 24.65
N ALA A 294 -2.22 4.19 24.88
CA ALA A 294 -0.87 4.71 25.06
C ALA A 294 -0.74 5.39 26.43
N THR A 295 0.23 4.93 27.21
CA THR A 295 0.48 5.41 28.57
C THR A 295 1.01 6.84 28.59
N ALA A 296 1.76 7.23 27.56
CA ALA A 296 2.18 8.61 27.33
C ALA A 296 0.97 9.56 27.19
N ILE A 297 -0.06 9.16 26.45
CA ILE A 297 -1.26 9.99 26.21
C ILE A 297 -2.08 10.13 27.49
N ALA A 298 -2.21 9.07 28.28
CA ALA A 298 -2.91 9.17 29.56
C ALA A 298 -2.19 10.07 30.59
N ALA A 299 -0.84 10.10 30.56
CA ALA A 299 -0.07 11.06 31.35
C ALA A 299 -0.33 12.51 30.93
N LEU A 300 -0.48 12.77 29.62
CA LEU A 300 -0.81 14.09 29.08
C LEU A 300 -2.20 14.57 29.48
N ARG A 301 -3.15 13.65 29.66
CA ARG A 301 -4.50 13.98 30.15
C ARG A 301 -4.53 14.35 31.63
N GLY A 302 -3.70 13.72 32.47
CA GLY A 302 -3.79 13.85 33.93
C GLY A 302 -3.05 15.00 34.58
N SER A 303 -2.02 15.51 33.93
CA SER A 303 -1.71 16.92 34.05
C SER A 303 -2.75 17.67 33.22
N ASN A 304 -3.70 18.39 33.84
CA ASN A 304 -4.44 19.48 33.16
C ASN A 304 -3.46 20.11 32.15
N TRP A 305 -3.82 20.36 30.90
CA TRP A 305 -2.93 20.72 29.77
C TRP A 305 -2.14 22.04 29.93
N LEU A 306 -1.89 22.45 31.18
CA LEU A 306 -1.36 23.69 31.73
C LEU A 306 0.17 23.63 32.05
N PRO A 307 0.77 22.56 32.65
CA PRO A 307 2.22 22.53 32.90
C PRO A 307 3.06 22.48 31.62
N THR A 308 2.49 21.94 30.54
CA THR A 308 3.07 21.94 29.18
C THR A 308 3.20 23.35 28.60
N GLN A 309 2.44 24.33 29.12
CA GLN A 309 2.46 25.73 28.69
C GLN A 309 3.72 26.49 29.12
N ILE A 310 4.40 26.06 30.19
CA ILE A 310 5.50 26.84 30.79
C ILE A 310 6.85 26.50 30.15
N ILE A 311 7.04 25.27 29.65
CA ILE A 311 8.36 24.78 29.27
C ILE A 311 8.65 24.96 27.76
N ALA A 312 7.61 25.00 26.92
CA ALA A 312 7.74 25.27 25.49
C ALA A 312 8.27 26.69 25.18
N ASP A 313 7.99 27.68 26.04
CA ASP A 313 8.30 29.09 25.78
C ASP A 313 9.74 29.49 26.16
N THR A 314 10.49 28.67 26.91
CA THR A 314 11.79 29.10 27.51
C THR A 314 13.05 28.47 26.90
N LEU A 315 12.97 27.43 26.06
CA LEU A 315 14.15 26.61 25.71
C LEU A 315 14.42 26.35 24.20
N ILE A 316 13.63 26.88 23.24
CA ILE A 316 13.68 26.36 21.85
C ILE A 316 13.99 27.45 20.78
N PRO A 317 14.92 27.22 19.82
CA PRO A 317 15.25 28.14 18.72
C PRO A 317 14.10 28.43 17.72
N ASN A 318 14.21 29.56 17.02
CA ASN A 318 13.15 30.23 16.23
C ASN A 318 12.38 29.41 15.17
N VAL A 319 12.94 28.35 14.60
CA VAL A 319 12.32 27.64 13.45
C VAL A 319 11.22 26.65 13.90
N HIS A 320 11.25 26.20 15.15
CA HIS A 320 10.30 25.22 15.71
C HIS A 320 9.15 25.85 16.51
N ARG A 321 9.17 27.17 16.69
CA ARG A 321 8.07 27.89 17.34
C ARG A 321 6.76 27.69 16.61
N THR A 322 6.76 27.60 15.29
CA THR A 322 5.52 27.51 14.50
C THR A 322 4.81 26.18 14.70
N PHE A 323 5.52 25.04 14.62
CA PHE A 323 4.93 23.72 14.84
C PHE A 323 4.49 23.52 16.29
N LEU A 324 5.31 23.92 17.26
CA LEU A 324 4.93 23.87 18.67
C LEU A 324 3.79 24.84 19.01
N ALA A 325 3.72 26.00 18.36
CA ALA A 325 2.59 26.89 18.46
C ALA A 325 1.33 26.30 17.82
N SER A 326 1.45 25.56 16.71
CA SER A 326 0.33 24.83 16.10
C SER A 326 -0.18 23.73 17.02
N ILE A 327 0.72 22.91 17.60
CA ILE A 327 0.36 21.95 18.66
C ILE A 327 -0.36 22.69 19.78
N ARG A 328 0.27 23.70 20.40
CA ARG A 328 -0.33 24.48 21.50
C ARG A 328 -1.70 25.03 21.13
N ARG A 329 -1.87 25.57 19.93
CA ARG A 329 -3.14 26.12 19.46
C ARG A 329 -4.20 25.03 19.34
N CYS A 330 -3.90 23.92 18.69
CA CYS A 330 -4.81 22.79 18.55
C CYS A 330 -5.14 22.15 19.90
N MET A 331 -4.17 22.10 20.80
CA MET A 331 -4.35 21.68 22.19
C MET A 331 -5.27 22.62 23.00
N LEU A 332 -5.28 23.92 22.70
CA LEU A 332 -6.15 24.91 23.37
C LEU A 332 -7.54 25.02 22.73
N GLU A 333 -7.66 24.76 21.43
CA GLU A 333 -8.90 24.82 20.66
C GLU A 333 -9.65 23.48 20.62
N GLY A 334 -8.95 22.37 20.83
CA GLY A 334 -9.48 21.01 20.79
C GLY A 334 -10.10 20.55 22.10
N ASP A 335 -10.77 19.41 22.06
CA ASP A 335 -11.24 18.69 23.25
C ASP A 335 -10.23 17.61 23.69
N ASP A 336 -10.47 17.01 24.86
CA ASP A 336 -9.69 15.89 25.36
C ASP A 336 -10.29 14.52 24.97
N GLU A 337 -11.26 14.47 24.05
CA GLU A 337 -12.01 13.24 23.73
C GLU A 337 -11.13 12.24 22.96
N ASN A 338 -10.42 12.67 21.92
CA ASN A 338 -9.42 11.82 21.23
C ASN A 338 -8.35 11.26 22.20
N ALA A 339 -7.86 12.07 23.12
CA ALA A 339 -6.88 11.66 24.12
C ALA A 339 -7.47 10.64 25.11
N ARG A 340 -8.76 10.76 25.46
CA ARG A 340 -9.50 9.75 26.24
C ARG A 340 -9.62 8.43 25.47
N GLU A 341 -9.95 8.51 24.19
CA GLU A 341 -10.10 7.34 23.31
C GLU A 341 -8.75 6.66 22.98
N MET A 342 -7.63 7.29 23.34
CA MET A 342 -6.27 6.71 23.30
C MET A 342 -5.73 6.28 24.67
N CYS A 343 -6.47 6.47 25.76
CA CYS A 343 -6.03 6.05 27.10
C CYS A 343 -5.89 4.51 27.20
N PRO A 344 -4.95 3.98 28.00
CA PRO A 344 -4.76 2.54 28.14
C PRO A 344 -5.98 1.80 28.70
N THR A 345 -6.22 0.61 28.16
CA THR A 345 -7.24 -0.35 28.62
C THR A 345 -6.68 -1.39 29.60
N PHE A 346 -5.38 -1.29 29.92
CA PHE A 346 -4.68 -2.12 30.90
C PHE A 346 -4.23 -1.29 32.11
N PRO A 347 -4.02 -1.87 33.29
CA PRO A 347 -3.53 -1.14 34.46
C PRO A 347 -2.17 -0.47 34.22
N TRP A 348 -2.12 0.86 34.37
CA TRP A 348 -0.94 1.66 34.03
C TRP A 348 -0.56 2.69 35.10
N TYR A 349 -1.47 3.01 36.01
CA TYR A 349 -1.28 4.03 37.04
C TYR A 349 -1.06 3.40 38.42
N SER A 350 -0.14 3.93 39.20
CA SER A 350 -0.02 3.63 40.63
C SER A 350 0.41 4.87 41.41
N ASN A 351 -0.11 5.02 42.63
CA ASN A 351 0.28 6.09 43.56
C ASN A 351 1.67 5.85 44.19
N TYR A 352 2.24 4.66 43.99
CA TYR A 352 3.55 4.27 44.51
C TYR A 352 4.37 3.63 43.39
N PRO A 353 5.68 3.92 43.28
CA PRO A 353 6.54 3.34 42.24
C PRO A 353 6.53 1.79 42.17
N LEU A 354 6.24 1.12 43.30
CA LEU A 354 6.16 -0.34 43.40
C LEU A 354 4.76 -0.85 43.79
N GLY A 355 3.73 -0.01 43.68
CA GLY A 355 2.35 -0.38 44.01
C GLY A 355 1.67 -1.15 42.89
N ASP A 356 0.60 -1.88 43.24
CA ASP A 356 -0.29 -2.48 42.24
C ASP A 356 -0.80 -1.39 41.30
N ARG A 357 -0.79 -1.70 40.01
CA ARG A 357 -1.30 -0.78 38.99
C ARG A 357 -2.79 -0.95 38.83
N THR A 358 -3.47 0.17 38.59
CA THR A 358 -4.90 0.21 38.30
C THR A 358 -5.18 1.10 37.09
N ILE A 359 -6.40 1.02 36.59
CA ILE A 359 -6.95 2.01 35.66
C ILE A 359 -7.73 3.00 36.52
N PRO A 360 -7.33 4.29 36.58
CA PRO A 360 -8.10 5.28 37.30
C PRO A 360 -9.53 5.36 36.73
N SER A 361 -10.56 5.45 37.57
CA SER A 361 -11.97 5.42 37.15
C SER A 361 -12.29 6.42 36.05
N ASP A 362 -11.71 7.61 36.15
CA ASP A 362 -11.97 8.72 35.24
C ASP A 362 -11.20 8.58 33.91
N TYR A 363 -10.33 7.56 33.78
CA TYR A 363 -9.47 7.28 32.62
C TYR A 363 -9.83 5.99 31.91
N ARG A 364 -10.98 5.40 32.27
CA ARG A 364 -11.48 4.22 31.59
C ARG A 364 -11.85 4.55 30.14
N ASN A 365 -11.25 3.82 29.21
CA ASN A 365 -11.44 4.03 27.77
C ASN A 365 -12.50 3.06 27.22
N PHE A 366 -13.77 3.44 27.37
CA PHE A 366 -14.89 2.61 26.90
C PHE A 366 -14.89 2.38 25.39
N PHE A 367 -14.42 3.37 24.62
CA PHE A 367 -14.35 3.28 23.17
C PHE A 367 -13.37 2.19 22.73
N LEU A 368 -12.13 2.22 23.24
CA LEU A 368 -11.13 1.23 22.87
C LEU A 368 -11.44 -0.15 23.45
N GLU A 369 -12.04 -0.22 24.65
CA GLU A 369 -12.59 -1.47 25.20
C GLU A 369 -13.62 -2.10 24.24
N TYR A 370 -14.57 -1.29 23.74
CA TYR A 370 -15.57 -1.74 22.77
C TYR A 370 -14.91 -2.21 21.46
N LEU A 371 -13.99 -1.42 20.91
CA LEU A 371 -13.31 -1.74 19.65
C LEU A 371 -12.46 -3.01 19.76
N ASN A 372 -11.82 -3.24 20.92
CA ASN A 372 -11.05 -4.45 21.19
C ASN A 372 -11.95 -5.68 21.37
N ALA A 373 -13.14 -5.50 21.98
CA ALA A 373 -14.13 -6.56 22.14
C ALA A 373 -14.84 -6.93 20.84
N TYR A 374 -15.03 -5.99 19.91
CA TYR A 374 -15.59 -6.26 18.58
C TYR A 374 -14.71 -7.25 17.78
N GLY A 375 -13.39 -7.13 17.93
CA GLY A 375 -12.42 -8.06 17.34
C GLY A 375 -11.97 -7.66 15.93
N LEU A 376 -11.51 -8.65 15.17
CA LEU A 376 -10.94 -8.48 13.84
C LEU A 376 -11.93 -8.97 12.78
N ASP A 377 -12.15 -8.17 11.74
CA ASP A 377 -13.07 -8.52 10.64
C ASP A 377 -12.54 -9.74 9.85
N PRO A 378 -13.36 -10.79 9.63
CA PRO A 378 -12.92 -12.02 8.98
C PRO A 378 -12.59 -11.87 7.49
N GLY A 379 -12.86 -10.73 6.88
CA GLY A 379 -12.54 -10.40 5.48
C GLY A 379 -11.30 -9.53 5.30
N VAL A 380 -10.60 -9.16 6.38
CA VAL A 380 -9.43 -8.27 6.37
C VAL A 380 -8.20 -8.98 6.94
N TYR A 381 -7.04 -8.83 6.29
CA TYR A 381 -5.78 -9.28 6.86
C TYR A 381 -5.17 -8.20 7.75
N TYR A 382 -4.80 -8.55 8.98
CA TYR A 382 -4.23 -7.61 9.95
C TYR A 382 -2.76 -7.91 10.20
N TYR A 383 -1.96 -6.85 10.22
CA TYR A 383 -0.53 -6.90 10.48
C TYR A 383 -0.17 -5.88 11.54
N THR A 384 0.82 -6.17 12.36
CA THR A 384 1.44 -5.18 13.24
C THR A 384 2.96 -5.15 13.05
N ILE A 385 3.50 -3.94 12.97
CA ILE A 385 4.93 -3.63 12.97
C ILE A 385 5.20 -2.83 14.23
N VAL A 386 6.12 -3.32 15.05
CA VAL A 386 6.33 -2.86 16.42
C VAL A 386 7.79 -2.57 16.68
N ALA A 387 8.04 -1.69 17.65
CA ALA A 387 9.37 -1.40 18.17
C ALA A 387 9.40 -1.54 19.70
N SER A 388 10.39 -2.25 20.23
CA SER A 388 10.59 -2.47 21.67
C SER A 388 11.68 -1.61 22.31
N ASP A 389 12.65 -1.14 21.52
CA ASP A 389 13.90 -0.58 22.03
C ASP A 389 14.04 0.93 21.74
N GLY A 390 12.93 1.64 21.55
CA GLY A 390 12.94 3.10 21.39
C GLY A 390 13.58 3.84 22.57
N ALA A 391 13.79 3.19 23.71
CA ALA A 391 14.46 3.76 24.89
C ALA A 391 15.98 3.50 24.97
N ALA A 392 16.58 2.67 24.10
CA ALA A 392 17.85 1.98 24.41
C ALA A 392 19.17 2.57 23.83
N ILE A 393 19.26 3.83 23.40
CA ILE A 393 20.57 4.47 23.08
C ILE A 393 20.88 5.65 24.01
N PRO A 394 21.73 5.45 25.04
CA PRO A 394 22.41 6.52 25.74
C PRO A 394 23.71 6.92 25.01
N HIS A 395 24.01 8.23 25.00
CA HIS A 395 25.27 8.93 24.66
C HIS A 395 25.38 9.64 23.29
N LEU A 396 25.70 10.95 23.36
CA LEU A 396 26.47 11.80 22.40
C LEU A 396 26.30 11.49 20.90
N HIS A 397 25.46 12.19 20.13
CA HIS A 397 25.85 13.37 19.35
C HIS A 397 24.80 14.50 19.32
N GLN A 398 25.28 15.72 19.15
CA GLN A 398 24.57 16.99 19.10
C GLN A 398 24.36 17.34 17.63
N THR A 399 23.17 17.15 17.06
CA THR A 399 22.78 17.76 15.76
C THR A 399 21.27 17.66 15.53
N THR A 400 20.68 18.84 15.30
CA THR A 400 19.39 19.20 14.66
C THR A 400 18.07 18.60 15.19
N LEU A 401 17.13 19.50 15.50
CA LEU A 401 15.75 19.27 15.94
C LEU A 401 14.82 18.67 14.85
N ASP A 402 15.39 18.01 13.85
CA ASP A 402 14.66 17.25 12.81
C ASP A 402 14.02 15.97 13.40
N GLY A 403 14.31 15.67 14.67
CA GLY A 403 13.76 14.54 15.41
C GLY A 403 12.99 15.02 16.64
N LEU A 404 11.83 15.66 16.46
CA LEU A 404 10.93 15.94 17.58
C LEU A 404 10.51 14.66 18.34
N TRP A 405 10.80 13.48 17.77
CA TRP A 405 10.71 12.19 18.43
C TRP A 405 11.89 11.26 18.05
N GLY A 406 13.11 11.77 18.09
CA GLY A 406 14.35 10.99 17.97
C GLY A 406 15.29 11.24 19.17
N PRO A 407 16.34 10.42 19.37
CA PRO A 407 17.02 10.23 20.63
C PRO A 407 17.84 11.47 21.00
N LYS A 408 17.28 12.35 21.82
CA LYS A 408 17.97 13.03 22.93
C LYS A 408 17.00 13.94 23.65
N GLU A 409 16.83 13.63 24.92
CA GLU A 409 16.26 14.48 25.95
C GLU A 409 14.75 14.74 25.82
N THR A 410 14.00 13.90 26.54
CA THR A 410 13.01 14.40 27.49
C THR A 410 11.86 15.25 26.95
N PHE A 411 11.32 15.10 25.73
CA PHE A 411 10.14 15.92 25.38
C PHE A 411 8.89 15.57 26.23
N ILE A 412 8.65 14.28 26.51
CA ILE A 412 7.60 13.84 27.46
C ILE A 412 8.00 14.09 28.92
N LEU A 413 9.31 14.01 29.24
CA LEU A 413 9.82 14.15 30.61
C LEU A 413 10.03 15.61 31.06
N GLN A 414 10.24 16.54 30.13
CA GLN A 414 10.33 17.98 30.40
C GLN A 414 8.98 18.68 30.33
N MET A 415 7.85 18.00 30.10
CA MET A 415 6.53 18.61 30.29
C MET A 415 6.17 18.83 31.78
N GLY A 416 7.14 18.73 32.69
CA GLY A 416 7.04 19.28 34.05
C GLY A 416 6.02 18.57 34.93
N VAL A 417 5.57 17.36 34.57
CA VAL A 417 4.70 16.55 35.43
C VAL A 417 5.59 15.90 36.50
N PRO A 418 5.54 16.34 37.76
CA PRO A 418 6.35 15.75 38.82
C PRO A 418 5.91 14.28 39.00
N GLY A 419 6.82 13.32 38.82
CA GLY A 419 6.56 11.88 39.03
C GLY A 419 6.77 10.95 37.82
N LEU A 420 7.00 11.46 36.61
CA LEU A 420 7.12 10.63 35.39
C LEU A 420 8.52 10.06 35.10
N THR A 421 9.58 10.51 35.78
CA THR A 421 10.96 10.04 35.54
C THR A 421 11.22 8.57 35.89
N GLY A 422 10.32 7.93 36.67
CA GLY A 422 10.36 6.48 36.96
C GLY A 422 9.53 5.61 36.02
N LEU A 423 8.62 6.19 35.22
CA LEU A 423 7.64 5.41 34.44
C LEU A 423 8.24 4.72 33.21
N ALA A 424 9.30 5.26 32.60
CA ALA A 424 9.91 4.66 31.40
C ALA A 424 10.54 3.27 31.66
N SER A 425 11.21 3.07 32.80
CA SER A 425 11.74 1.77 33.20
C SER A 425 10.67 0.78 33.65
N GLU A 426 9.49 1.27 34.06
CA GLU A 426 8.46 0.46 34.69
C GLU A 426 7.26 0.15 33.76
N LEU A 427 7.11 0.82 32.62
CA LEU A 427 6.05 0.54 31.62
C LEU A 427 6.44 -0.59 30.64
N GLY A 428 7.69 -1.04 30.70
CA GLY A 428 8.22 -2.09 29.82
C GLY A 428 8.73 -1.56 28.48
N PRO A 429 9.20 -2.46 27.60
CA PRO A 429 9.71 -2.08 26.27
C PRO A 429 8.64 -1.38 25.42
N GLY A 430 9.07 -0.58 24.45
CA GLY A 430 8.20 0.12 23.51
C GLY A 430 8.95 1.11 22.62
N ASP A 431 8.19 1.90 21.86
CA ASP A 431 8.72 2.84 20.86
C ASP A 431 8.93 4.27 21.42
N GLY A 432 8.92 4.41 22.74
CA GLY A 432 9.01 5.68 23.46
C GLY A 432 7.67 6.40 23.69
N CYS A 433 6.58 5.96 23.06
CA CYS A 433 5.22 6.49 23.30
C CYS A 433 4.24 5.38 23.68
N VAL A 434 4.25 4.28 22.93
CA VAL A 434 3.34 3.15 23.04
C VAL A 434 4.11 1.95 23.58
N PRO A 435 3.71 1.37 24.73
CA PRO A 435 4.29 0.14 25.22
C PRO A 435 4.13 -1.00 24.21
N LEU A 436 5.15 -1.85 24.07
CA LEU A 436 5.18 -2.98 23.14
C LEU A 436 3.94 -3.88 23.29
N ARG A 437 3.49 -4.11 24.54
CA ARG A 437 2.27 -4.89 24.81
C ARG A 437 1.06 -4.38 24.01
N SER A 438 0.90 -3.06 23.97
CA SER A 438 -0.22 -2.35 23.33
C SER A 438 -0.07 -2.35 21.81
N GLN A 439 1.16 -2.22 21.30
CA GLN A 439 1.44 -2.37 19.87
C GLN A 439 1.10 -3.79 19.36
N LEU A 440 1.34 -4.79 20.21
CA LEU A 440 1.05 -6.20 19.95
C LEU A 440 -0.40 -6.61 20.27
N ALA A 441 -1.20 -5.73 20.86
CA ALA A 441 -2.55 -6.02 21.35
C ALA A 441 -2.60 -7.23 22.31
N SER A 442 -1.70 -7.29 23.29
CA SER A 442 -1.35 -8.51 24.02
C SER A 442 -2.43 -9.05 24.96
N ASP A 443 -3.27 -8.16 25.49
CA ASP A 443 -4.39 -8.47 26.40
C ASP A 443 -5.72 -8.62 25.66
N THR A 444 -5.73 -8.47 24.33
CA THR A 444 -6.90 -8.77 23.50
C THR A 444 -7.04 -10.26 23.22
N ASN A 445 -8.28 -10.71 23.02
CA ASN A 445 -8.58 -12.08 22.59
C ASN A 445 -8.51 -12.25 21.07
N TRP A 446 -7.77 -11.40 20.35
CA TRP A 446 -7.74 -11.46 18.90
C TRP A 446 -7.04 -12.74 18.41
N PRO A 447 -7.63 -13.42 17.41
CA PRO A 447 -6.97 -14.54 16.76
C PRO A 447 -5.59 -14.14 16.23
N ARG A 448 -4.59 -15.01 16.41
CA ARG A 448 -3.24 -14.82 15.88
C ARG A 448 -3.01 -15.73 14.69
N GLY A 449 -2.32 -15.23 13.67
CA GLY A 449 -2.01 -15.98 12.47
C GLY A 449 -1.95 -15.09 11.23
N SER A 450 -1.73 -15.71 10.07
CA SER A 450 -1.55 -15.01 8.80
C SER A 450 -2.82 -14.96 7.92
N GLY A 451 -3.93 -15.53 8.39
CA GLY A 451 -5.20 -15.52 7.68
C GLY A 451 -5.99 -14.22 7.88
N PRO A 452 -7.06 -14.00 7.11
CA PRO A 452 -7.96 -12.87 7.36
C PRO A 452 -8.70 -13.07 8.69
N GLY A 453 -9.02 -11.97 9.39
CA GLY A 453 -9.54 -11.98 10.76
C GLY A 453 -8.54 -12.38 11.84
N GLN A 454 -7.25 -12.45 11.49
CA GLN A 454 -6.16 -12.79 12.42
C GLN A 454 -5.10 -11.69 12.39
N LEU A 455 -4.51 -11.39 13.55
CA LEU A 455 -3.40 -10.46 13.68
C LEU A 455 -2.07 -11.20 13.49
N ASN A 456 -1.33 -10.80 12.45
CA ASN A 456 0.01 -11.26 12.14
C ASN A 456 1.05 -10.28 12.66
N ASN A 457 1.81 -10.66 13.69
CA ASN A 457 2.88 -9.84 14.23
C ASN A 457 4.15 -10.06 13.41
N TYR A 458 4.70 -8.98 12.85
CA TYR A 458 6.03 -9.02 12.25
C TYR A 458 7.11 -8.98 13.33
N ASP A 459 8.34 -9.32 12.92
CA ASP A 459 9.51 -9.17 13.79
C ASP A 459 9.62 -7.73 14.27
N ASP A 460 10.05 -7.58 15.53
CA ASP A 460 10.34 -6.29 16.12
C ASP A 460 11.43 -5.54 15.33
N VAL A 461 11.16 -4.28 14.97
CA VAL A 461 12.11 -3.45 14.21
C VAL A 461 13.22 -2.84 15.08
N GLY A 462 13.20 -3.10 16.40
CA GLY A 462 14.24 -2.73 17.34
C GLY A 462 14.14 -1.28 17.81
N SER A 463 15.23 -0.54 17.76
CA SER A 463 15.34 0.83 18.29
C SER A 463 14.76 1.89 17.36
N VAL A 464 13.46 1.77 17.06
CA VAL A 464 12.72 2.76 16.28
C VAL A 464 11.81 3.57 17.21
N TYR A 465 11.90 4.89 17.10
CA TYR A 465 11.03 5.79 17.83
C TYR A 465 9.64 5.87 17.20
N HIS A 466 8.65 6.20 18.03
CA HIS A 466 7.25 6.26 17.64
C HIS A 466 6.98 7.08 16.38
N THR A 467 7.66 8.19 16.09
CA THR A 467 7.43 8.94 14.83
C THR A 467 8.48 8.71 13.76
N ALA A 468 9.40 7.77 13.98
CA ALA A 468 10.49 7.46 13.08
C ALA A 468 10.26 6.19 12.25
N TYR A 469 9.13 5.48 12.44
CA TYR A 469 8.81 4.25 11.69
C TYR A 469 9.00 4.40 10.18
N PHE A 470 8.46 5.43 9.55
CA PHE A 470 8.59 5.60 8.09
C PHE A 470 9.96 6.12 7.64
N ASN A 471 10.83 6.51 8.58
CA ASN A 471 12.24 6.79 8.31
C ASN A 471 13.12 5.53 8.40
N ASP A 472 12.63 4.47 9.04
CA ASP A 472 13.36 3.23 9.22
C ASP A 472 13.23 2.31 7.98
N ALA A 473 14.37 1.80 7.53
CA ALA A 473 14.44 0.98 6.33
C ALA A 473 13.77 -0.39 6.53
N ARG A 474 13.90 -0.99 7.72
CA ARG A 474 13.32 -2.30 8.01
C ARG A 474 11.79 -2.22 8.03
N THR A 475 11.25 -1.22 8.69
CA THR A 475 9.81 -0.90 8.70
C THR A 475 9.27 -0.75 7.28
N ASN A 476 9.92 0.06 6.44
CA ASN A 476 9.51 0.26 5.05
C ASN A 476 9.63 -1.03 4.21
N GLN A 477 10.64 -1.86 4.47
CA GLN A 477 10.80 -3.15 3.81
C GLN A 477 9.66 -4.11 4.18
N ASP A 478 9.29 -4.18 5.45
CA ASP A 478 8.24 -5.07 5.95
C ASP A 478 6.86 -4.62 5.47
N ILE A 479 6.57 -3.32 5.45
CA ILE A 479 5.36 -2.77 4.82
C ILE A 479 5.33 -3.16 3.33
N GLY A 480 6.44 -3.00 2.60
CA GLY A 480 6.54 -3.39 1.20
C GLY A 480 6.34 -4.89 0.97
N ASN A 481 6.78 -5.75 1.90
CA ASN A 481 6.54 -7.19 1.86
C ASN A 481 5.05 -7.50 2.01
N ILE A 482 4.37 -6.87 2.98
CA ILE A 482 2.94 -7.09 3.25
C ILE A 482 2.08 -6.59 2.08
N VAL A 483 2.31 -5.36 1.64
CA VAL A 483 1.58 -4.75 0.52
C VAL A 483 1.79 -5.58 -0.76
N GLY A 484 2.98 -6.13 -0.94
CA GLY A 484 3.36 -6.98 -2.06
C GLY A 484 2.80 -8.41 -2.04
N GLN A 485 2.17 -8.87 -0.97
CA GLN A 485 1.67 -10.24 -0.93
C GLN A 485 0.62 -10.48 -2.04
N GLY A 486 0.82 -11.56 -2.80
CA GLY A 486 0.03 -11.90 -3.98
C GLY A 486 0.61 -11.38 -5.31
N LEU A 487 1.73 -10.64 -5.27
CA LEU A 487 2.50 -10.24 -6.45
C LEU A 487 3.71 -11.13 -6.69
#